data_AF-I3DEW2-F1
#
_entry.id   AF-I3DEW2-F1
#
_cell.length_a   1.000
_cell.length_b   1.000
_cell.length_c   1.000
_cell.angle_alpha   90.00
_cell.angle_beta   90.00
_cell.angle_gamma   90.00
#
_symmetry.space_group_name_H-M   'P 1'
#
loop_
_entity.id
_entity.type
_entity.pdbx_description
1 polymer ?
#
loop_
_entity_poly.entity_id
_entity_poly.type
_entity_poly.pdbx_seq_one_letter_code
_entity_poly.pdbx_strand_id
1 'polypeptide(L)'
;MGFSVGRDQTSKEDKEKYDRINRERNGETFEQSNPNQANRSPIQFGLGENDVHSADFYAISKIGAVNLLSNTKKSENASSTTSSVISNGRFTIQDSEGQENINRITKSTTEQTHHLDKPDYQSLQKETETDSAIKRQFFSNMAGLTDEAYRTMFIAEHRMMTAKIDEKGNPIIDENLNNKLNNEAKKVADEKLRKGEITQEVYEQEIHKYRASELGKGRNIYQLREVSDQERNHLQKVTYKDPLTGKSETRYVVAFNGIFNDENAAAKFAWQNYVAKESESGKINTRIHKDIYFVHHPEAKNKSSELLVAGYEKIFETSFGNLLGMDNSSLQAKQIMTKYGKDNLFIGSHSRGTLTVANAINSLNTQENREAKLLSGTKVKMVGSAANVTNTDNSLSQLQTGSLRNEANKEGAIRIENHQLDPVGSLPFLLGGNPSTMNDNYQNRGIIKRTIDMFGDDSSVHNCHGLGQKQCVTDGYRKDEKDLIMNKERTIYDLNRNSNNK
;
A
#
# COMPACT_ATOMS: atom_id res chain seq x y z
N MET A 1 34.33 -4.08 3.37
CA MET A 1 34.04 -3.66 1.98
C MET A 1 33.12 -2.46 2.08
N GLY A 2 33.58 -1.29 1.65
CA GLY A 2 32.87 -0.02 1.82
C GLY A 2 31.55 0.00 1.04
N PHE A 3 30.47 0.31 1.75
CA PHE A 3 29.14 0.46 1.19
C PHE A 3 29.06 1.84 0.53
N SER A 4 28.97 1.90 -0.80
CA SER A 4 28.76 3.15 -1.53
C SER A 4 27.30 3.57 -1.39
N VAL A 5 26.99 4.34 -0.36
CA VAL A 5 25.71 5.04 -0.17
C VAL A 5 25.59 6.06 -1.31
N GLY A 6 24.76 5.75 -2.31
CA GLY A 6 24.62 6.55 -3.53
C GLY A 6 24.23 5.72 -4.77
N ARG A 7 24.36 4.39 -4.72
CA ARG A 7 24.08 3.50 -5.86
C ARG A 7 22.60 3.26 -6.18
N ASP A 8 21.68 3.81 -5.42
CA ASP A 8 20.25 3.52 -5.56
C ASP A 8 19.44 4.65 -6.23
N GLN A 9 20.09 5.75 -6.55
CA GLN A 9 19.49 6.84 -7.32
C GLN A 9 19.78 6.59 -8.80
N THR A 10 18.96 5.73 -9.40
CA THR A 10 18.92 5.37 -10.83
C THR A 10 20.21 4.76 -11.38
N SER A 11 20.26 3.43 -11.47
CA SER A 11 21.29 2.76 -12.28
C SER A 11 21.17 3.19 -13.74
N LYS A 12 22.27 3.16 -14.51
CA LYS A 12 22.22 3.41 -15.96
C LYS A 12 21.25 2.45 -16.65
N GLU A 13 21.25 1.19 -16.21
CA GLU A 13 20.34 0.15 -16.69
C GLU A 13 18.87 0.52 -16.46
N ASP A 14 18.52 1.06 -15.29
CA ASP A 14 17.15 1.52 -15.00
C ASP A 14 16.76 2.71 -15.87
N LYS A 15 17.69 3.67 -16.05
CA LYS A 15 17.44 4.82 -16.92
C LYS A 15 17.27 4.41 -18.39
N GLU A 16 18.01 3.42 -18.84
CA GLU A 16 17.88 2.85 -20.19
C GLU A 16 16.57 2.09 -20.34
N LYS A 17 16.20 1.26 -19.34
CA LYS A 17 14.95 0.49 -19.32
C LYS A 17 13.71 1.37 -19.54
N TYR A 18 13.68 2.56 -18.93
CA TYR A 18 12.55 3.49 -19.03
C TYR A 18 12.73 4.63 -20.02
N ASP A 19 13.76 4.56 -20.86
CA ASP A 19 14.13 5.61 -21.80
C ASP A 19 14.27 6.99 -21.13
N ARG A 20 14.63 6.99 -19.85
CA ARG A 20 14.64 8.18 -18.99
C ARG A 20 15.69 9.17 -19.46
N ILE A 21 16.82 8.72 -20.02
CA ILE A 21 17.87 9.59 -20.58
C ILE A 21 17.30 10.49 -21.68
N ASN A 22 16.54 9.92 -22.62
CA ASN A 22 15.99 10.69 -23.73
C ASN A 22 14.81 11.56 -23.27
N ARG A 23 13.99 11.06 -22.35
CA ARG A 23 12.86 11.82 -21.76
C ARG A 23 13.33 13.02 -20.94
N GLU A 24 14.38 12.86 -20.12
CA GLU A 24 15.03 13.95 -19.39
C GLU A 24 15.61 15.00 -20.36
N ARG A 25 16.24 14.58 -21.47
CA ARG A 25 16.69 15.50 -22.53
C ARG A 25 15.55 16.27 -23.20
N ASN A 26 14.37 15.67 -23.27
CA ASN A 26 13.16 16.28 -23.81
C ASN A 26 12.40 17.13 -22.77
N GLY A 27 12.95 17.32 -21.57
CA GLY A 27 12.41 18.21 -20.54
C GLY A 27 11.47 17.55 -19.54
N GLU A 28 11.32 16.22 -19.55
CA GLU A 28 10.59 15.50 -18.51
C GLU A 28 11.42 15.38 -17.22
N THR A 29 10.75 15.36 -16.07
CA THR A 29 11.38 15.17 -14.75
C THR A 29 10.73 13.99 -14.03
N PHE A 30 11.45 13.42 -13.05
CA PHE A 30 11.05 12.20 -12.33
C PHE A 30 11.43 12.29 -10.84
N GLU A 31 11.48 13.50 -10.30
CA GLU A 31 11.90 13.76 -8.92
C GLU A 31 10.83 13.31 -7.91
N GLN A 32 9.55 13.29 -8.30
CA GLN A 32 8.46 12.84 -7.42
C GLN A 32 8.47 11.31 -7.20
N SER A 33 9.30 10.57 -7.94
CA SER A 33 9.58 9.16 -7.64
C SER A 33 10.39 8.99 -6.33
N ASN A 34 11.03 10.05 -5.81
CA ASN A 34 11.75 10.03 -4.53
C ASN A 34 11.52 11.34 -3.73
N PRO A 35 10.32 11.55 -3.15
CA PRO A 35 10.01 12.80 -2.46
C PRO A 35 10.96 13.12 -1.29
N ASN A 36 11.49 12.11 -0.61
CA ASN A 36 12.45 12.31 0.48
C ASN A 36 13.83 12.80 0.01
N GLN A 37 14.16 12.71 -1.29
CA GLN A 37 15.41 13.25 -1.84
C GLN A 37 15.48 14.78 -1.73
N ALA A 38 14.35 15.49 -1.84
CA ALA A 38 14.30 16.94 -1.73
C ALA A 38 14.62 17.46 -0.32
N ASN A 39 14.53 16.59 0.69
CA ASN A 39 14.83 16.91 2.09
C ASN A 39 16.27 16.60 2.49
N ARG A 40 17.15 16.24 1.53
CA ARG A 40 18.58 16.03 1.81
C ARG A 40 19.27 17.36 2.06
N SER A 41 19.69 17.59 3.30
CA SER A 41 20.55 18.73 3.61
C SER A 41 21.93 18.55 2.94
N PRO A 42 22.56 19.60 2.38
CA PRO A 42 23.91 19.52 1.80
C PRO A 42 25.03 19.31 2.84
N ILE A 43 24.71 19.17 4.13
CA ILE A 43 25.69 19.05 5.21
C ILE A 43 25.82 17.58 5.63
N GLN A 44 27.03 17.04 5.48
CA GLN A 44 27.43 15.68 5.88
C GLN A 44 27.88 15.68 7.35
N PHE A 45 27.32 14.81 8.19
CA PHE A 45 27.78 14.61 9.57
C PHE A 45 28.14 13.13 9.79
N GLY A 46 29.44 12.83 9.84
CA GLY A 46 29.95 11.48 10.13
C GLY A 46 30.46 11.34 11.56
N LEU A 47 30.18 10.19 12.20
CA LEU A 47 30.83 9.76 13.46
C LEU A 47 31.89 8.68 13.16
N GLY A 48 32.68 8.90 12.12
CA GLY A 48 33.82 8.07 11.73
C GLY A 48 34.33 8.47 10.34
N GLU A 49 35.64 8.30 10.09
CA GLU A 49 36.30 8.71 8.84
C GLU A 49 35.77 8.00 7.56
N ASN A 50 34.88 7.02 7.72
CA ASN A 50 34.21 6.30 6.62
C ASN A 50 32.68 6.33 6.70
N ASP A 51 32.09 7.14 7.59
CA ASP A 51 30.67 7.11 7.90
C ASP A 51 29.96 8.33 7.31
N VAL A 52 29.41 8.17 6.11
CA VAL A 52 28.68 9.23 5.40
C VAL A 52 27.20 9.12 5.76
N HIS A 53 26.85 9.51 6.98
CA HIS A 53 25.45 9.72 7.34
C HIS A 53 25.05 11.13 6.92
N SER A 54 24.11 11.25 5.97
CA SER A 54 23.45 12.54 5.75
C SER A 54 22.72 12.91 7.04
N ALA A 55 22.62 14.20 7.33
CA ALA A 55 21.97 14.73 8.54
C ALA A 55 20.45 14.48 8.58
N ASP A 56 19.93 13.58 7.75
CA ASP A 56 18.52 13.37 7.46
C ASP A 56 18.01 12.20 8.31
N PHE A 57 16.86 12.36 9.00
CA PHE A 57 15.97 11.37 9.65
C PHE A 57 16.59 10.20 10.47
N TYR A 58 17.62 9.51 9.98
CA TYR A 58 18.46 8.53 10.68
C TYR A 58 19.09 9.08 11.98
N ALA A 59 19.59 10.32 11.98
CA ALA A 59 20.12 10.94 13.20
C ALA A 59 18.99 11.34 14.19
N ILE A 60 17.87 11.86 13.67
CA ILE A 60 16.71 12.26 14.48
C ILE A 60 16.02 11.04 15.10
N SER A 61 15.91 9.93 14.37
CA SER A 61 15.34 8.68 14.88
C SER A 61 16.22 8.03 15.95
N LYS A 62 17.55 8.11 15.82
CA LYS A 62 18.49 7.73 16.90
C LYS A 62 18.36 8.63 18.14
N ILE A 63 18.16 9.94 17.99
CA ILE A 63 18.07 10.89 19.12
C ILE A 63 16.69 10.88 19.80
N GLY A 64 15.61 10.80 19.00
CA GLY A 64 14.23 10.76 19.49
C GLY A 64 13.90 9.51 20.31
N ALA A 65 14.50 8.37 19.95
CA ALA A 65 14.35 7.11 20.69
C ALA A 65 14.92 7.20 22.12
N VAL A 66 16.05 7.90 22.31
CA VAL A 66 16.72 8.00 23.62
C VAL A 66 15.91 8.84 24.62
N ASN A 67 15.24 9.91 24.16
CA ASN A 67 14.36 10.72 25.00
C ASN A 67 13.01 10.04 25.31
N LEU A 68 12.46 9.25 24.37
CA LEU A 68 11.22 8.50 24.58
C LEU A 68 11.39 7.39 25.62
N LEU A 69 12.57 6.76 25.66
CA LEU A 69 12.92 5.71 26.63
C LEU A 69 13.14 6.23 28.06
N SER A 70 13.38 7.54 28.23
CA SER A 70 13.81 8.10 29.51
C SER A 70 12.67 8.56 30.43
N ASN A 71 11.44 8.72 29.95
CA ASN A 71 10.34 9.29 30.75
C ASN A 71 9.05 8.43 30.73
N THR A 72 9.03 7.38 31.55
CA THR A 72 7.80 6.65 31.88
C THR A 72 7.44 6.86 33.35
N LYS A 73 6.60 7.87 33.64
CA LYS A 73 5.72 7.82 34.81
C LYS A 73 4.34 8.41 34.48
N LYS A 74 3.35 7.52 34.58
CA LYS A 74 1.88 7.69 34.72
C LYS A 74 1.27 9.02 34.24
N SER A 75 0.28 8.91 33.33
CA SER A 75 -0.85 9.84 33.31
C SER A 75 -2.16 9.06 33.14
N GLU A 76 -3.04 9.19 34.12
CA GLU A 76 -4.44 8.73 34.07
C GLU A 76 -5.31 9.71 33.27
N ASN A 77 -6.30 9.11 32.60
CA ASN A 77 -7.62 9.61 32.17
C ASN A 77 -7.83 10.46 30.89
N ALA A 78 -8.69 9.87 30.06
CA ALA A 78 -9.67 10.43 29.11
C ALA A 78 -9.20 11.44 28.04
N SER A 79 -9.35 11.01 26.79
CA SER A 79 -9.00 11.67 25.52
C SER A 79 -7.58 11.41 25.01
N SER A 80 -7.53 11.04 23.72
CA SER A 80 -6.41 10.46 23.00
C SER A 80 -5.35 11.50 22.63
N THR A 81 -4.56 11.97 23.61
CA THR A 81 -3.36 12.77 23.36
C THR A 81 -2.24 12.38 24.34
N THR A 82 -1.21 11.70 23.84
CA THR A 82 0.02 11.41 24.60
C THR A 82 0.89 12.67 24.62
N SER A 83 0.78 13.49 25.67
CA SER A 83 1.66 14.65 25.86
C SER A 83 3.04 14.19 26.33
N SER A 84 4.04 14.32 25.45
CA SER A 84 5.44 14.06 25.79
C SER A 84 6.06 15.33 26.38
N VAL A 85 6.46 15.32 27.65
CA VAL A 85 7.15 16.46 28.29
C VAL A 85 8.59 16.52 27.74
N ILE A 86 8.89 17.55 26.94
CA ILE A 86 10.23 17.82 26.41
C ILE A 86 11.05 18.59 27.46
N SER A 87 12.27 18.12 27.74
CA SER A 87 13.25 18.80 28.60
C SER A 87 13.64 20.19 28.03
N ASN A 88 13.98 21.15 28.90
CA ASN A 88 14.25 22.58 28.61
C ASN A 88 15.49 22.87 27.71
N GLY A 89 15.86 21.98 26.79
CA GLY A 89 16.88 22.23 25.79
C GLY A 89 16.49 23.37 24.85
N ARG A 90 17.45 24.27 24.57
CA ARG A 90 17.26 25.36 23.60
C ARG A 90 17.60 24.83 22.20
N PHE A 91 16.57 24.50 21.43
CA PHE A 91 16.70 23.99 20.05
C PHE A 91 16.65 25.16 19.06
N THR A 92 17.66 25.28 18.19
CA THR A 92 17.67 26.26 17.10
C THR A 92 17.42 25.51 15.81
N ILE A 93 16.16 25.45 15.37
CA ILE A 93 15.75 24.95 14.05
C ILE A 93 15.66 26.16 13.13
N GLN A 94 16.32 26.16 11.96
CA GLN A 94 16.24 27.27 11.01
C GLN A 94 15.08 27.14 10.02
N ASP A 95 14.50 25.95 9.90
CA ASP A 95 13.32 25.68 9.07
C ASP A 95 12.03 26.16 9.75
N SER A 96 11.21 26.91 9.00
CA SER A 96 9.96 27.49 9.53
C SER A 96 8.91 26.43 9.84
N GLU A 97 8.85 25.35 9.06
CA GLU A 97 7.89 24.25 9.25
C GLU A 97 8.28 23.38 10.46
N GLY A 98 9.57 23.11 10.63
CA GLY A 98 10.13 22.45 11.81
C GLY A 98 9.99 23.25 13.10
N GLN A 99 10.09 24.58 13.06
CA GLN A 99 9.80 25.44 14.21
C GLN A 99 8.31 25.43 14.59
N GLU A 100 7.41 25.44 13.61
CA GLU A 100 5.96 25.36 13.84
C GLU A 100 5.57 24.01 14.48
N ASN A 101 6.16 22.92 13.99
CA ASN A 101 5.94 21.58 14.52
C ASN A 101 6.43 21.43 15.97
N ILE A 102 7.52 22.10 16.37
CA ILE A 102 7.97 22.14 17.77
C ILE A 102 7.08 23.05 18.64
N ASN A 103 6.64 24.19 18.12
CA ASN A 103 5.81 25.12 18.89
C ASN A 103 4.39 24.59 19.16
N ARG A 104 3.89 23.67 18.33
CA ARG A 104 2.62 22.95 18.54
C ARG A 104 2.69 21.85 19.59
N ILE A 105 3.89 21.49 20.07
CA ILE A 105 4.08 20.55 21.18
C ILE A 105 3.98 21.35 22.49
N THR A 106 2.88 21.14 23.22
CA THR A 106 2.58 21.85 24.48
C THR A 106 3.71 21.68 25.50
N LYS A 107 4.42 22.76 25.83
CA LYS A 107 5.37 22.83 26.96
C LYS A 107 4.57 23.11 28.25
N SER A 108 3.89 22.11 28.79
CA SER A 108 3.10 22.31 30.01
C SER A 108 3.91 22.04 31.28
N THR A 109 3.99 23.04 32.15
CA THR A 109 4.52 22.94 33.52
C THR A 109 3.37 22.91 34.53
N THR A 110 3.39 21.89 35.39
CA THR A 110 2.72 21.75 36.71
C THR A 110 1.25 21.31 36.79
N GLU A 111 1.02 20.33 37.67
CA GLU A 111 -0.22 19.61 38.01
C GLU A 111 -1.24 20.44 38.81
N GLN A 112 -2.54 20.18 38.62
CA GLN A 112 -3.53 20.17 39.71
C GLN A 112 -4.57 19.05 39.48
N THR A 113 -4.74 18.22 40.51
CA THR A 113 -5.58 17.03 40.60
C THR A 113 -7.07 17.34 40.77
N HIS A 114 -7.95 16.65 40.04
CA HIS A 114 -9.30 16.34 40.53
C HIS A 114 -9.70 14.89 40.18
N HIS A 115 -10.09 14.15 41.23
CA HIS A 115 -10.61 12.78 41.23
C HIS A 115 -11.94 12.66 40.47
N LEU A 116 -12.18 11.50 39.84
CA LEU A 116 -13.50 10.85 39.68
C LEU A 116 -13.34 9.36 39.27
N ASP A 117 -14.38 8.57 39.54
CA ASP A 117 -14.38 7.14 39.92
C ASP A 117 -14.02 6.07 38.87
N LYS A 118 -13.65 4.90 39.43
CA LYS A 118 -13.11 3.68 38.80
C LYS A 118 -14.04 2.99 37.78
N PRO A 119 -13.58 2.78 36.53
CA PRO A 119 -14.02 1.67 35.68
C PRO A 119 -13.05 0.48 35.74
N ASP A 120 -13.58 -0.70 35.42
CA ASP A 120 -12.96 -2.04 35.53
C ASP A 120 -11.56 -2.15 34.89
N TYR A 121 -10.54 -2.34 35.74
CA TYR A 121 -9.12 -2.30 35.37
C TYR A 121 -8.62 -3.58 34.67
N GLN A 122 -9.32 -4.72 34.76
CA GLN A 122 -8.73 -6.00 34.35
C GLN A 122 -8.73 -6.25 32.84
N SER A 123 -9.67 -5.68 32.09
CA SER A 123 -9.69 -5.72 30.62
C SER A 123 -8.74 -4.67 30.00
N LEU A 124 -8.68 -3.47 30.60
CA LEU A 124 -7.83 -2.36 30.16
C LEU A 124 -6.33 -2.57 30.42
N GLN A 125 -5.97 -3.34 31.45
CA GLN A 125 -4.57 -3.58 31.82
C GLN A 125 -3.86 -4.55 30.84
N LYS A 126 -4.57 -5.56 30.33
CA LYS A 126 -4.02 -6.49 29.31
C LYS A 126 -3.83 -5.83 27.94
N GLU A 127 -4.67 -4.85 27.63
CA GLU A 127 -4.68 -4.07 26.39
C GLU A 127 -3.51 -3.06 26.33
N THR A 128 -3.14 -2.45 27.46
CA THR A 128 -2.08 -1.43 27.55
C THR A 128 -0.67 -1.99 27.81
N GLU A 129 -0.55 -3.09 28.57
CA GLU A 129 0.76 -3.68 28.89
C GLU A 129 1.43 -4.32 27.66
N THR A 130 0.65 -5.03 26.83
CA THR A 130 1.14 -5.69 25.60
C THR A 130 1.52 -4.69 24.51
N ASP A 131 0.72 -3.62 24.37
CA ASP A 131 0.96 -2.50 23.46
C ASP A 131 2.25 -1.77 23.83
N SER A 132 2.50 -1.55 25.13
CA SER A 132 3.75 -0.96 25.61
C SER A 132 4.96 -1.86 25.39
N ALA A 133 4.81 -3.18 25.49
CA ALA A 133 5.92 -4.14 25.34
C ALA A 133 6.36 -4.29 23.88
N ILE A 134 5.42 -4.39 22.94
CA ILE A 134 5.71 -4.43 21.50
C ILE A 134 6.28 -3.09 21.04
N LYS A 135 5.72 -1.96 21.50
CA LYS A 135 6.28 -0.62 21.26
C LYS A 135 7.71 -0.53 21.80
N ARG A 136 7.97 -0.97 23.03
CA ARG A 136 9.33 -1.00 23.62
C ARG A 136 10.30 -1.86 22.80
N GLN A 137 9.88 -3.05 22.37
CA GLN A 137 10.70 -3.94 21.53
C GLN A 137 11.01 -3.31 20.16
N PHE A 138 10.04 -2.61 19.57
CA PHE A 138 10.26 -1.87 18.33
C PHE A 138 11.19 -0.67 18.55
N PHE A 139 11.00 0.14 19.60
CA PHE A 139 11.87 1.27 19.90
C PHE A 139 13.30 0.85 20.29
N SER A 140 13.48 -0.28 20.98
CA SER A 140 14.80 -0.86 21.23
C SER A 140 15.47 -1.38 19.95
N ASN A 141 14.67 -1.85 18.98
CA ASN A 141 15.13 -2.35 17.69
C ASN A 141 15.15 -1.29 16.57
N MET A 142 14.59 -0.09 16.80
CA MET A 142 14.62 1.05 15.88
C MET A 142 16.02 1.62 15.71
N ALA A 143 16.91 1.38 16.68
CA ALA A 143 18.34 1.57 16.51
C ALA A 143 18.94 0.69 15.38
N GLY A 144 18.17 -0.25 14.83
CA GLY A 144 18.54 -1.20 13.80
C GLY A 144 17.50 -1.36 12.68
N LEU A 145 16.95 -0.25 12.14
CA LEU A 145 16.48 -0.29 10.75
C LEU A 145 17.67 -0.78 9.92
N THR A 146 17.62 -2.01 9.41
CA THR A 146 18.69 -2.50 8.53
C THR A 146 18.87 -1.50 7.40
N ASP A 147 20.10 -1.14 7.03
CA ASP A 147 20.41 -0.15 5.99
C ASP A 147 19.59 -0.39 4.71
N GLU A 148 19.28 -1.65 4.41
CA GLU A 148 18.48 -2.08 3.28
C GLU A 148 16.99 -1.73 3.40
N ALA A 149 16.38 -1.85 4.59
CA ALA A 149 15.00 -1.41 4.82
C ALA A 149 14.90 0.12 4.74
N TYR A 150 15.84 0.85 5.35
CA TYR A 150 15.89 2.31 5.25
C TYR A 150 16.10 2.78 3.80
N ARG A 151 17.04 2.15 3.08
CA ARG A 151 17.26 2.39 1.66
C ARG A 151 15.95 2.23 0.89
N THR A 152 15.30 1.08 1.04
CA THR A 152 14.11 0.73 0.28
C THR A 152 12.96 1.71 0.52
N MET A 153 12.81 2.26 1.73
CA MET A 153 11.67 3.13 2.08
C MET A 153 11.88 4.63 1.79
N PHE A 154 13.12 5.11 1.98
CA PHE A 154 13.42 6.54 2.02
C PHE A 154 14.40 6.99 0.94
N ILE A 155 15.19 6.08 0.39
CA ILE A 155 16.24 6.40 -0.59
C ILE A 155 15.85 5.91 -1.99
N ALA A 156 15.25 4.74 -2.09
CA ALA A 156 14.88 4.14 -3.36
C ALA A 156 13.75 4.93 -4.03
N GLU A 157 13.73 4.91 -5.37
CA GLU A 157 12.63 5.48 -6.13
C GLU A 157 11.41 4.56 -6.08
N HIS A 158 10.28 5.14 -5.69
CA HIS A 158 8.96 4.49 -5.73
C HIS A 158 8.25 5.00 -6.98
N ARG A 159 8.48 4.35 -8.11
CA ARG A 159 8.08 4.86 -9.43
C ARG A 159 6.58 4.70 -9.64
N MET A 160 5.92 5.73 -10.15
CA MET A 160 4.57 5.62 -10.68
C MET A 160 4.66 5.10 -12.11
N MET A 161 3.91 4.05 -12.40
CA MET A 161 3.94 3.32 -13.64
C MET A 161 2.54 3.26 -14.25
N THR A 162 2.50 3.05 -15.57
CA THR A 162 1.27 2.73 -16.31
C THR A 162 1.60 1.88 -17.55
N ALA A 163 0.59 1.35 -18.22
CA ALA A 163 0.78 0.63 -19.47
C ALA A 163 1.24 1.58 -20.58
N LYS A 164 2.15 1.13 -21.44
CA LYS A 164 2.40 1.80 -22.71
C LYS A 164 1.27 1.48 -23.67
N ILE A 165 0.69 2.53 -24.25
CA ILE A 165 -0.51 2.45 -25.09
C ILE A 165 -0.17 2.86 -26.52
N ASP A 166 -0.72 2.16 -27.51
CA ASP A 166 -0.60 2.49 -28.92
C ASP A 166 -1.51 3.68 -29.33
N GLU A 167 -1.40 4.13 -30.57
CA GLU A 167 -2.22 5.22 -31.11
C GLU A 167 -3.74 4.92 -31.07
N LYS A 168 -4.11 3.64 -31.00
CA LYS A 168 -5.51 3.16 -30.97
C LYS A 168 -6.05 3.02 -29.55
N GLY A 169 -5.23 3.23 -28.52
CA GLY A 169 -5.65 3.09 -27.13
C GLY A 169 -5.47 1.69 -26.53
N ASN A 170 -4.77 0.78 -27.20
CA ASN A 170 -4.51 -0.59 -26.73
C ASN A 170 -3.13 -0.72 -26.07
N PRO A 171 -2.97 -1.57 -25.04
CA PRO A 171 -1.67 -1.82 -24.44
C PRO A 171 -0.72 -2.54 -25.43
N ILE A 172 0.53 -2.09 -25.48
CA ILE A 172 1.56 -2.64 -26.35
C ILE A 172 2.17 -3.89 -25.71
N ILE A 173 2.26 -4.99 -26.47
CA ILE A 173 2.88 -6.23 -26.01
C ILE A 173 4.39 -6.03 -25.81
N ASP A 174 4.90 -6.55 -24.70
CA ASP A 174 6.33 -6.69 -24.47
C ASP A 174 6.79 -8.02 -25.05
N GLU A 175 7.58 -7.98 -26.12
CA GLU A 175 8.04 -9.19 -26.81
C GLU A 175 8.93 -10.07 -25.93
N ASN A 176 9.68 -9.49 -24.98
CA ASN A 176 10.49 -10.29 -24.07
C ASN A 176 9.60 -11.06 -23.08
N LEU A 177 8.58 -10.41 -22.52
CA LEU A 177 7.61 -11.08 -21.64
C LEU A 177 6.79 -12.12 -22.39
N ASN A 178 6.35 -11.81 -23.61
CA ASN A 178 5.60 -12.72 -24.48
C ASN A 178 6.46 -13.95 -24.87
N ASN A 179 7.71 -13.73 -25.26
CA ASN A 179 8.65 -14.81 -25.58
C ASN A 179 9.00 -15.66 -24.35
N LYS A 180 9.15 -15.04 -23.17
CA LYS A 180 9.35 -15.77 -21.92
C LYS A 180 8.16 -16.69 -21.62
N LEU A 181 6.93 -16.19 -21.75
CA LEU A 181 5.72 -17.00 -21.62
C LEU A 181 5.66 -18.13 -22.65
N ASN A 182 6.02 -17.87 -23.92
CA ASN A 182 6.07 -18.89 -24.96
C ASN A 182 7.10 -19.99 -24.65
N ASN A 183 8.29 -19.61 -24.17
CA ASN A 183 9.34 -20.56 -23.82
C ASN A 183 8.97 -21.42 -22.61
N GLU A 184 8.31 -20.84 -21.62
CA GLU A 184 7.77 -21.59 -20.48
C GLU A 184 6.68 -22.57 -20.91
N ALA A 185 5.76 -22.14 -21.78
CA ALA A 185 4.72 -23.00 -22.33
C ALA A 185 5.31 -24.20 -23.09
N LYS A 186 6.33 -23.96 -23.93
CA LYS A 186 7.06 -25.01 -24.66
C LYS A 186 7.74 -25.98 -23.71
N LYS A 187 8.44 -25.49 -22.68
CA LYS A 187 9.09 -26.36 -21.68
C LYS A 187 8.09 -27.29 -20.99
N VAL A 188 6.91 -26.77 -20.62
CA VAL A 188 5.85 -27.58 -20.01
C VAL A 188 5.33 -28.62 -21.00
N ALA A 189 5.08 -28.25 -22.25
CA ALA A 189 4.63 -29.18 -23.29
C ALA A 189 5.69 -30.25 -23.59
N ASP A 190 6.97 -29.87 -23.71
CA ASP A 190 8.11 -30.78 -23.91
C ASP A 190 8.23 -31.79 -22.78
N GLU A 191 8.08 -31.34 -21.53
CA GLU A 191 8.13 -32.21 -20.37
C GLU A 191 6.99 -33.23 -20.38
N LYS A 192 5.76 -32.80 -20.67
CA LYS A 192 4.59 -33.67 -20.79
C LYS A 192 4.74 -34.67 -21.93
N LEU A 193 5.26 -34.22 -23.07
CA LEU A 193 5.52 -35.08 -24.24
C LEU A 193 6.56 -36.15 -23.89
N ARG A 194 7.66 -35.76 -23.24
CA ARG A 194 8.72 -36.68 -22.79
C ARG A 194 8.21 -37.71 -21.78
N LYS A 195 7.25 -37.34 -20.93
CA LYS A 195 6.60 -38.24 -19.97
C LYS A 195 5.51 -39.11 -20.60
N GLY A 196 5.16 -38.89 -21.87
CA GLY A 196 4.07 -39.58 -22.56
C GLY A 196 2.68 -39.14 -22.08
N GLU A 197 2.56 -38.01 -21.39
CA GLU A 197 1.28 -37.46 -20.91
C GLU A 197 0.46 -36.81 -22.03
N ILE A 198 1.14 -36.40 -23.12
CA ILE A 198 0.53 -35.84 -24.33
C ILE A 198 1.15 -36.47 -25.58
N THR A 199 0.46 -36.38 -26.70
CA THR A 199 0.98 -36.78 -28.03
C THR A 199 1.50 -35.57 -28.80
N GLN A 200 2.29 -35.82 -29.84
CA GLN A 200 2.76 -34.75 -30.75
C GLN A 200 1.59 -33.98 -31.39
N GLU A 201 0.47 -34.64 -31.65
CA GLU A 201 -0.73 -34.05 -32.27
C GLU A 201 -1.36 -32.94 -31.42
N VAL A 202 -1.29 -33.05 -30.09
CA VAL A 202 -1.88 -32.08 -29.16
C VAL A 202 -0.85 -31.12 -28.54
N TYR A 203 0.42 -31.19 -28.98
CA TYR A 203 1.53 -30.39 -28.44
C TYR A 203 1.25 -28.88 -28.50
N GLU A 204 0.84 -28.36 -29.66
CA GLU A 204 0.51 -26.94 -29.83
C GLU A 204 -0.72 -26.54 -29.01
N GLN A 205 -1.71 -27.44 -28.85
CA GLN A 205 -2.88 -27.17 -28.01
C GLN A 205 -2.49 -27.02 -26.54
N GLU A 206 -1.53 -27.81 -26.06
CA GLU A 206 -1.02 -27.71 -24.69
C GLU A 206 -0.27 -26.39 -24.46
N ILE A 207 0.52 -25.93 -25.45
CA ILE A 207 1.14 -24.59 -25.42
C ILE A 207 0.07 -23.51 -25.31
N HIS A 208 -0.95 -23.55 -26.18
CA HIS A 208 -2.04 -22.57 -26.16
C HIS A 208 -2.81 -22.58 -24.83
N LYS A 209 -3.08 -23.77 -24.27
CA LYS A 209 -3.76 -23.94 -22.99
C LYS A 209 -2.96 -23.36 -21.83
N TYR A 210 -1.65 -23.61 -21.79
CA TYR A 210 -0.77 -23.04 -20.78
C TYR A 210 -0.77 -21.50 -20.86
N ARG A 211 -0.59 -20.95 -22.06
CA ARG A 211 -0.61 -19.49 -22.28
C ARG A 211 -1.94 -18.87 -21.86
N ALA A 212 -3.05 -19.46 -22.27
CA ALA A 212 -4.39 -18.99 -21.90
C ALA A 212 -4.61 -19.04 -20.38
N SER A 213 -4.08 -20.07 -19.71
CA SER A 213 -4.12 -20.17 -18.25
C SER A 213 -3.35 -19.03 -17.59
N GLU A 214 -2.11 -18.79 -17.97
CA GLU A 214 -1.25 -17.74 -17.41
C GLU A 214 -1.81 -16.32 -17.64
N LEU A 215 -2.32 -16.05 -18.85
CA LEU A 215 -3.00 -14.79 -19.14
C LEU A 215 -4.31 -14.63 -18.36
N GLY A 216 -5.04 -15.74 -18.18
CA GLY A 216 -6.22 -15.82 -17.32
C GLY A 216 -5.90 -15.53 -15.85
N LYS A 217 -4.71 -15.93 -15.38
CA LYS A 217 -4.16 -15.56 -14.06
C LYS A 217 -3.71 -14.10 -13.96
N GLY A 218 -3.86 -13.31 -15.02
CA GLY A 218 -3.50 -11.89 -15.02
C GLY A 218 -2.02 -11.61 -15.16
N ARG A 219 -1.22 -12.59 -15.61
CA ARG A 219 0.20 -12.37 -15.92
C ARG A 219 0.36 -11.19 -16.89
N ASN A 220 1.20 -10.23 -16.54
CA ASN A 220 1.50 -9.12 -17.43
C ASN A 220 2.33 -9.59 -18.62
N ILE A 221 1.92 -9.17 -19.82
CA ILE A 221 2.66 -9.33 -21.07
C ILE A 221 2.80 -7.99 -21.81
N TYR A 222 2.45 -6.88 -21.17
CA TYR A 222 2.44 -5.55 -21.77
C TYR A 222 3.60 -4.72 -21.26
N GLN A 223 4.08 -3.82 -22.13
CA GLN A 223 5.12 -2.87 -21.80
C GLN A 223 4.62 -1.88 -20.74
N LEU A 224 5.44 -1.64 -19.73
CA LEU A 224 5.22 -0.63 -18.70
C LEU A 224 6.08 0.60 -18.99
N ARG A 225 5.59 1.79 -18.62
CA ARG A 225 6.34 3.03 -18.68
C ARG A 225 6.25 3.79 -17.37
N GLU A 226 7.33 4.48 -17.01
CA GLU A 226 7.33 5.41 -15.88
C GLU A 226 6.57 6.70 -16.23
N VAL A 227 5.79 7.20 -15.28
CA VAL A 227 5.03 8.45 -15.37
C VAL A 227 5.91 9.60 -14.87
N SER A 228 6.09 10.61 -15.72
CA SER A 228 6.89 11.80 -15.36
C SER A 228 6.16 12.71 -14.39
N ASP A 229 6.88 13.64 -13.75
CA ASP A 229 6.28 14.63 -12.84
C ASP A 229 5.26 15.52 -13.55
N GLN A 230 5.49 15.83 -14.83
CA GLN A 230 4.56 16.59 -15.66
C GLN A 230 3.23 15.84 -15.83
N GLU A 231 3.29 14.54 -16.10
CA GLU A 231 2.10 13.69 -16.24
C GLU A 231 1.46 13.40 -14.88
N ARG A 232 2.23 13.15 -13.82
CA ARG A 232 1.73 13.04 -12.43
C ARG A 232 0.93 14.29 -12.04
N ASN A 233 1.33 15.44 -12.56
CA ASN A 233 0.65 16.71 -12.36
C ASN A 233 -0.58 16.94 -13.27
N HIS A 234 -0.81 16.10 -14.27
CA HIS A 234 -1.92 16.19 -15.22
C HIS A 234 -2.42 14.78 -15.61
N LEU A 235 -2.73 13.96 -14.59
CA LEU A 235 -3.22 12.60 -14.81
C LEU A 235 -4.49 12.63 -15.68
N GLN A 236 -4.74 11.54 -16.39
CA GLN A 236 -5.96 11.37 -17.17
C GLN A 236 -7.01 10.58 -16.39
N LYS A 237 -8.29 10.90 -16.61
CA LYS A 237 -9.41 10.13 -16.03
C LYS A 237 -9.75 8.95 -16.92
N VAL A 238 -10.13 7.85 -16.28
CA VAL A 238 -10.64 6.66 -16.94
C VAL A 238 -12.13 6.52 -16.68
N THR A 239 -12.88 6.13 -17.70
CA THR A 239 -14.29 5.73 -17.55
C THR A 239 -14.40 4.22 -17.34
N TYR A 240 -15.04 3.81 -16.25
CA TYR A 240 -15.27 2.42 -15.87
C TYR A 240 -16.69 2.22 -15.37
N LYS A 241 -17.13 0.95 -15.24
CA LYS A 241 -18.43 0.58 -14.69
C LYS A 241 -18.24 0.18 -13.23
N ASP A 242 -18.87 0.90 -12.30
CA ASP A 242 -18.83 0.58 -10.88
C ASP A 242 -19.61 -0.72 -10.62
N PRO A 243 -18.96 -1.78 -10.08
CA PRO A 243 -19.58 -3.07 -9.90
C PRO A 243 -20.69 -3.08 -8.84
N LEU A 244 -20.64 -2.19 -7.84
CA LEU A 244 -21.67 -2.13 -6.80
C LEU A 244 -22.94 -1.41 -7.26
N THR A 245 -22.76 -0.33 -8.04
CA THR A 245 -23.87 0.53 -8.43
C THR A 245 -24.36 0.28 -9.86
N GLY A 246 -23.57 -0.41 -10.68
CA GLY A 246 -23.82 -0.59 -12.11
C GLY A 246 -23.76 0.72 -12.90
N LYS A 247 -23.22 1.81 -12.35
CA LYS A 247 -23.14 3.12 -13.02
C LYS A 247 -21.76 3.34 -13.62
N SER A 248 -21.70 4.06 -14.74
CA SER A 248 -20.43 4.48 -15.32
C SER A 248 -19.88 5.66 -14.52
N GLU A 249 -18.59 5.60 -14.16
CA GLU A 249 -17.89 6.67 -13.45
C GLU A 249 -16.62 7.05 -14.22
N THR A 250 -16.26 8.34 -14.17
CA THR A 250 -15.03 8.86 -14.78
C THR A 250 -14.16 9.46 -13.69
N ARG A 251 -13.02 8.81 -13.39
CA ARG A 251 -12.18 9.11 -12.22
C ARG A 251 -10.69 9.02 -12.56
N TYR A 252 -9.85 9.73 -11.83
CA TYR A 252 -8.41 9.40 -11.81
C TYR A 252 -8.24 8.12 -11.00
N VAL A 253 -7.58 7.10 -11.56
CA VAL A 253 -7.40 5.81 -10.86
C VAL A 253 -5.92 5.61 -10.57
N VAL A 254 -5.59 5.57 -9.29
CA VAL A 254 -4.23 5.28 -8.81
C VAL A 254 -4.26 4.11 -7.84
N ALA A 255 -3.41 3.10 -8.08
CA ALA A 255 -3.29 1.92 -7.25
C ALA A 255 -1.98 1.90 -6.43
N PHE A 256 -2.08 1.41 -5.20
CA PHE A 256 -0.97 1.14 -4.29
C PHE A 256 -1.03 -0.34 -3.90
N ASN A 257 -0.38 -1.18 -4.70
CA ASN A 257 -0.36 -2.62 -4.47
C ASN A 257 0.80 -2.97 -3.54
N GLY A 258 0.61 -3.98 -2.69
CA GLY A 258 1.63 -4.37 -1.71
C GLY A 258 2.95 -4.79 -2.34
N ILE A 259 4.00 -4.71 -1.53
CA ILE A 259 5.38 -5.19 -1.76
C ILE A 259 5.51 -6.71 -1.73
N PHE A 260 6.71 -7.22 -1.98
CA PHE A 260 7.02 -8.60 -2.41
C PHE A 260 6.59 -8.91 -3.84
N ASN A 261 6.44 -7.89 -4.67
CA ASN A 261 6.08 -8.08 -6.06
C ASN A 261 6.92 -7.19 -6.99
N ASP A 262 7.31 -7.77 -8.13
CA ASP A 262 7.95 -6.99 -9.18
C ASP A 262 6.92 -6.05 -9.84
N GLU A 263 7.40 -5.17 -10.72
CA GLU A 263 6.54 -4.20 -11.42
C GLU A 263 5.42 -4.88 -12.24
N ASN A 264 5.64 -6.09 -12.74
CA ASN A 264 4.64 -6.82 -13.52
C ASN A 264 3.51 -7.35 -12.64
N ALA A 265 3.84 -7.83 -11.46
CA ALA A 265 2.87 -8.25 -10.47
C ALA A 265 2.13 -7.04 -9.87
N ALA A 266 2.81 -5.91 -9.65
CA ALA A 266 2.15 -4.66 -9.29
C ALA A 266 1.15 -4.20 -10.37
N ALA A 267 1.52 -4.30 -11.65
CA ALA A 267 0.62 -4.00 -12.78
C ALA A 267 -0.58 -4.96 -12.83
N LYS A 268 -0.35 -6.28 -12.66
CA LYS A 268 -1.41 -7.30 -12.57
C LYS A 268 -2.47 -6.90 -11.55
N PHE A 269 -2.06 -6.56 -10.32
CA PHE A 269 -3.02 -6.21 -9.26
C PHE A 269 -3.72 -4.87 -9.50
N ALA A 270 -3.05 -3.89 -10.12
CA ALA A 270 -3.65 -2.61 -10.49
C ALA A 270 -4.83 -2.78 -11.46
N TRP A 271 -4.70 -3.70 -12.42
CA TRP A 271 -5.75 -3.98 -13.40
C TRP A 271 -6.77 -5.04 -12.93
N GLN A 272 -6.43 -5.83 -11.92
CA GLN A 272 -7.30 -6.89 -11.40
C GLN A 272 -8.30 -6.38 -10.36
N ASN A 273 -7.85 -5.56 -9.40
CA ASN A 273 -8.57 -5.45 -8.13
C ASN A 273 -9.66 -4.37 -8.08
N TYR A 274 -9.60 -3.35 -8.95
CA TYR A 274 -10.27 -2.08 -8.66
C TYR A 274 -11.37 -1.68 -9.64
N VAL A 275 -11.05 -1.63 -10.93
CA VAL A 275 -11.94 -1.06 -11.95
C VAL A 275 -11.98 -1.93 -13.19
N ALA A 276 -13.14 -1.96 -13.84
CA ALA A 276 -13.37 -2.78 -15.02
C ALA A 276 -14.42 -2.15 -15.94
N LYS A 277 -14.39 -2.54 -17.21
CA LYS A 277 -15.43 -2.23 -18.20
C LYS A 277 -16.42 -3.38 -18.30
N GLU A 278 -17.62 -3.03 -18.74
CA GLU A 278 -18.60 -4.00 -19.21
C GLU A 278 -18.12 -4.58 -20.54
N SER A 279 -18.06 -5.90 -20.63
CA SER A 279 -17.78 -6.63 -21.87
C SER A 279 -19.03 -6.74 -22.73
N GLU A 280 -18.86 -7.23 -23.96
CA GLU A 280 -19.96 -7.56 -24.87
C GLU A 280 -21.00 -8.52 -24.25
N SER A 281 -20.61 -9.30 -23.25
CA SER A 281 -21.52 -10.21 -22.54
C SER A 281 -22.38 -9.53 -21.46
N GLY A 282 -22.29 -8.20 -21.31
CA GLY A 282 -22.97 -7.42 -20.27
C GLY A 282 -22.34 -7.56 -18.87
N LYS A 283 -21.21 -8.26 -18.76
CA LYS A 283 -20.49 -8.51 -17.51
C LYS A 283 -19.38 -7.50 -17.30
N ILE A 284 -19.21 -7.02 -16.07
CA ILE A 284 -18.15 -6.06 -15.68
C ILE A 284 -16.81 -6.79 -15.47
N ASN A 285 -16.25 -7.36 -16.54
CA ASN A 285 -15.11 -8.28 -16.47
C ASN A 285 -13.94 -7.94 -17.40
N THR A 286 -13.96 -6.77 -18.04
CA THR A 286 -12.88 -6.34 -18.94
C THR A 286 -11.90 -5.43 -18.22
N ARG A 287 -10.62 -5.86 -18.14
CA ARG A 287 -9.52 -5.05 -17.59
C ARG A 287 -9.31 -3.77 -18.39
N ILE A 288 -8.99 -2.68 -17.69
CA ILE A 288 -8.60 -1.41 -18.30
C ILE A 288 -7.13 -1.19 -18.04
N HIS A 289 -6.35 -0.89 -19.08
CA HIS A 289 -4.90 -0.69 -18.97
C HIS A 289 -4.51 0.78 -19.15
N LYS A 290 -5.21 1.47 -20.06
CA LYS A 290 -5.03 2.90 -20.35
C LYS A 290 -5.48 3.74 -19.15
N ASP A 291 -4.65 4.72 -18.79
CA ASP A 291 -4.90 5.72 -17.74
C ASP A 291 -5.22 5.10 -16.37
N ILE A 292 -4.72 3.88 -16.13
CA ILE A 292 -4.61 3.26 -14.81
C ILE A 292 -3.16 3.41 -14.36
N TYR A 293 -2.98 4.13 -13.25
CA TYR A 293 -1.66 4.40 -12.69
C TYR A 293 -1.45 3.55 -11.44
N PHE A 294 -0.21 3.18 -11.17
CA PHE A 294 0.15 2.50 -9.92
C PHE A 294 1.52 2.91 -9.43
N VAL A 295 1.70 3.03 -8.12
CA VAL A 295 3.00 3.30 -7.51
C VAL A 295 3.65 1.96 -7.15
N HIS A 296 4.76 1.64 -7.80
CA HIS A 296 5.57 0.48 -7.49
C HIS A 296 6.48 0.80 -6.31
N HIS A 297 6.39 -0.02 -5.27
CA HIS A 297 7.30 0.05 -4.14
C HIS A 297 8.44 -0.95 -4.37
N PRO A 298 9.70 -0.53 -4.35
CA PRO A 298 10.83 -1.40 -4.60
C PRO A 298 10.91 -2.52 -3.56
N GLU A 299 11.35 -3.70 -3.98
CA GLU A 299 11.59 -4.82 -3.08
C GLU A 299 12.91 -4.62 -2.30
N ALA A 300 12.91 -5.00 -1.03
CA ALA A 300 14.15 -5.13 -0.28
C ALA A 300 14.93 -6.36 -0.78
N LYS A 301 16.26 -6.26 -0.82
CA LYS A 301 17.16 -7.33 -1.29
C LYS A 301 17.11 -8.62 -0.47
N ASN A 302 16.42 -8.62 0.67
CA ASN A 302 16.28 -9.79 1.51
C ASN A 302 14.95 -9.80 2.29
N LYS A 303 14.45 -11.02 2.57
CA LYS A 303 13.14 -11.24 3.22
C LYS A 303 13.05 -10.63 4.64
N SER A 304 14.16 -10.58 5.38
CA SER A 304 14.20 -9.98 6.73
C SER A 304 14.01 -8.46 6.70
N SER A 305 14.66 -7.77 5.77
CA SER A 305 14.48 -6.33 5.55
C SER A 305 13.07 -6.04 5.07
N GLU A 306 12.49 -6.89 4.23
CA GLU A 306 11.10 -6.68 3.81
C GLU A 306 10.09 -6.81 4.98
N LEU A 307 10.30 -7.78 5.88
CA LEU A 307 9.48 -7.91 7.09
C LEU A 307 9.62 -6.68 8.01
N LEU A 308 10.82 -6.07 8.07
CA LEU A 308 11.06 -4.83 8.79
C LEU A 308 10.34 -3.64 8.17
N VAL A 309 10.32 -3.52 6.83
CA VAL A 309 9.53 -2.49 6.13
C VAL A 309 8.04 -2.65 6.45
N ALA A 310 7.52 -3.88 6.40
CA ALA A 310 6.12 -4.16 6.74
C ALA A 310 5.78 -3.84 8.20
N GLY A 311 6.67 -4.18 9.14
CA GLY A 311 6.53 -3.83 10.55
C GLY A 311 6.56 -2.32 10.80
N TYR A 312 7.42 -1.59 10.08
CA TYR A 312 7.51 -0.13 10.18
C TYR A 312 6.22 0.53 9.72
N GLU A 313 5.72 0.23 8.51
CA GLU A 313 4.47 0.79 8.00
C GLU A 313 3.27 0.51 8.93
N LYS A 314 3.26 -0.65 9.61
CA LYS A 314 2.21 -1.00 10.57
C LYS A 314 2.25 -0.14 11.82
N ILE A 315 3.44 0.19 12.30
CA ILE A 315 3.61 1.04 13.49
C ILE A 315 3.28 2.50 13.14
N PHE A 316 3.53 2.91 11.90
CA PHE A 316 3.10 4.21 11.37
C PHE A 316 1.59 4.43 11.43
N GLU A 317 0.82 3.36 11.21
CA GLU A 317 -0.65 3.38 11.27
C GLU A 317 -1.20 3.79 12.66
N THR A 318 -0.42 3.61 13.73
CA THR A 318 -0.91 3.65 15.13
C THR A 318 -0.48 4.88 15.95
N SER A 319 -0.27 6.04 15.31
CA SER A 319 -0.11 7.40 15.92
C SER A 319 1.31 8.00 15.99
N PHE A 320 2.35 7.35 15.45
CA PHE A 320 3.72 7.90 15.41
C PHE A 320 4.15 8.45 14.04
N GLY A 321 3.27 8.40 13.02
CA GLY A 321 3.63 8.73 11.63
C GLY A 321 4.13 10.16 11.39
N ASN A 322 3.71 11.14 12.20
CA ASN A 322 4.21 12.52 12.11
C ASN A 322 5.57 12.71 12.81
N LEU A 323 6.02 11.76 13.65
CA LEU A 323 7.27 11.86 14.41
C LEU A 323 8.46 11.23 13.68
N LEU A 324 8.23 10.21 12.84
CA LEU A 324 9.29 9.35 12.28
C LEU A 324 9.54 9.53 10.77
N GLY A 325 8.67 10.26 10.05
CA GLY A 325 8.80 10.56 8.62
C GLY A 325 8.16 9.50 7.71
N MET A 326 7.35 9.93 6.73
CA MET A 326 6.67 9.00 5.80
C MET A 326 7.62 8.47 4.72
N ASP A 327 7.44 7.21 4.33
CA ASP A 327 8.13 6.61 3.18
C ASP A 327 7.73 7.29 1.85
N ASN A 328 8.51 7.03 0.79
CA ASN A 328 8.30 7.64 -0.52
C ASN A 328 6.95 7.29 -1.17
N SER A 329 6.38 6.11 -0.93
CA SER A 329 5.06 5.74 -1.45
C SER A 329 3.95 6.48 -0.70
N SER A 330 4.06 6.59 0.63
CA SER A 330 3.09 7.29 1.48
C SER A 330 3.07 8.79 1.17
N LEU A 331 4.24 9.39 0.92
CA LEU A 331 4.34 10.78 0.46
C LEU A 331 3.69 10.99 -0.91
N GLN A 332 3.90 10.07 -1.86
CA GLN A 332 3.22 10.14 -3.16
C GLN A 332 1.70 9.99 -3.03
N ALA A 333 1.22 9.06 -2.21
CA ALA A 333 -0.22 8.93 -1.94
C ALA A 333 -0.79 10.24 -1.38
N LYS A 334 -0.10 10.87 -0.41
CA LYS A 334 -0.48 12.17 0.14
C LYS A 334 -0.52 13.27 -0.93
N GLN A 335 0.49 13.36 -1.79
CA GLN A 335 0.54 14.36 -2.86
C GLN A 335 -0.60 14.19 -3.87
N ILE A 336 -0.87 12.97 -4.30
CA ILE A 336 -1.96 12.64 -5.22
C ILE A 336 -3.32 12.97 -4.60
N MET A 337 -3.53 12.58 -3.35
CA MET A 337 -4.75 12.89 -2.59
C MET A 337 -4.94 14.40 -2.40
N THR A 338 -3.86 15.14 -2.12
CA THR A 338 -3.92 16.61 -1.98
C THR A 338 -4.33 17.26 -3.30
N LYS A 339 -3.77 16.78 -4.41
CA LYS A 339 -3.97 17.37 -5.74
C LYS A 339 -5.33 17.03 -6.36
N TYR A 340 -5.72 15.76 -6.31
CA TYR A 340 -6.90 15.25 -7.02
C TYR A 340 -8.07 14.91 -6.08
N GLY A 341 -7.90 15.05 -4.76
CA GLY A 341 -8.86 14.53 -3.77
C GLY A 341 -10.28 15.12 -3.86
N LYS A 342 -10.40 16.34 -4.38
CA LYS A 342 -11.70 16.99 -4.65
C LYS A 342 -12.29 16.69 -6.03
N ASP A 343 -11.48 16.17 -6.96
CA ASP A 343 -11.86 15.98 -8.36
C ASP A 343 -11.88 14.50 -8.76
N ASN A 344 -12.92 13.77 -8.32
CA ASN A 344 -13.19 12.39 -8.75
C ASN A 344 -11.96 11.45 -8.70
N LEU A 345 -11.22 11.46 -7.60
CA LEU A 345 -10.12 10.51 -7.38
C LEU A 345 -10.67 9.12 -6.99
N PHE A 346 -9.99 8.07 -7.43
CA PHE A 346 -10.15 6.70 -6.98
C PHE A 346 -8.79 6.15 -6.56
N ILE A 347 -8.68 5.72 -5.30
CA ILE A 347 -7.50 5.06 -4.77
C ILE A 347 -7.81 3.58 -4.54
N GLY A 348 -7.06 2.72 -5.22
CA GLY A 348 -7.03 1.29 -4.97
C GLY A 348 -5.82 0.92 -4.11
N SER A 349 -5.98 0.00 -3.17
CA SER A 349 -4.82 -0.57 -2.48
C SER A 349 -5.00 -2.04 -2.12
N HIS A 350 -3.89 -2.78 -2.06
CA HIS A 350 -3.87 -4.23 -1.82
C HIS A 350 -2.78 -4.57 -0.80
N SER A 351 -3.04 -5.57 0.04
CA SER A 351 -2.06 -6.09 0.99
C SER A 351 -1.53 -4.98 1.89
N ARG A 352 -0.20 -4.83 2.04
CA ARG A 352 0.36 -3.71 2.80
C ARG A 352 0.35 -2.37 2.08
N GLY A 353 0.06 -2.30 0.78
CA GLY A 353 -0.22 -1.01 0.12
C GLY A 353 -1.43 -0.28 0.73
N THR A 354 -2.27 -0.98 1.50
CA THR A 354 -3.32 -0.34 2.30
C THR A 354 -2.76 0.50 3.45
N LEU A 355 -1.60 0.14 4.01
CA LEU A 355 -0.92 0.95 5.04
C LEU A 355 -0.40 2.25 4.45
N THR A 356 0.18 2.22 3.24
CA THR A 356 0.57 3.43 2.51
C THR A 356 -0.59 4.42 2.37
N VAL A 357 -1.75 3.92 1.94
CA VAL A 357 -2.97 4.73 1.78
C VAL A 357 -3.50 5.22 3.13
N ALA A 358 -3.51 4.37 4.16
CA ALA A 358 -3.93 4.73 5.50
C ALA A 358 -3.05 5.82 6.12
N ASN A 359 -1.72 5.70 5.98
CA ASN A 359 -0.75 6.66 6.47
C ASN A 359 -0.94 8.03 5.79
N ALA A 360 -1.15 8.05 4.47
CA ALA A 360 -1.46 9.28 3.74
C ALA A 360 -2.75 9.95 4.22
N ILE A 361 -3.85 9.18 4.34
CA ILE A 361 -5.13 9.67 4.85
C ILE A 361 -4.98 10.24 6.27
N ASN A 362 -4.29 9.53 7.15
CA ASN A 362 -4.09 9.96 8.54
C ASN A 362 -3.19 11.21 8.62
N SER A 363 -2.13 11.31 7.81
CA SER A 363 -1.29 12.51 7.72
C SER A 363 -2.07 13.73 7.21
N LEU A 364 -3.01 13.51 6.28
CA LEU A 364 -3.87 14.57 5.77
C LEU A 364 -4.96 14.99 6.75
N ASN A 365 -5.29 14.20 7.77
CA ASN A 365 -6.45 14.39 8.63
C ASN A 365 -6.26 15.52 9.69
N THR A 366 -5.80 16.69 9.27
CA THR A 366 -5.69 17.92 10.06
C THR A 366 -7.02 18.68 10.08
N GLN A 367 -7.21 19.58 11.05
CA GLN A 367 -8.43 20.40 11.12
C GLN A 367 -8.69 21.18 9.83
N GLU A 368 -7.67 21.86 9.31
CA GLU A 368 -7.74 22.62 8.06
C GLU A 368 -8.23 21.76 6.89
N ASN A 369 -7.66 20.57 6.71
CA ASN A 369 -8.04 19.68 5.61
C ASN A 369 -9.45 19.08 5.77
N ARG A 370 -9.90 18.85 7.02
CA ARG A 370 -11.28 18.43 7.32
C ARG A 370 -12.27 19.53 6.96
N GLU A 371 -11.99 20.78 7.35
CA GLU A 371 -12.81 21.95 7.01
C GLU A 371 -12.84 22.19 5.50
N ALA A 372 -11.68 22.04 4.84
CA ALA A 372 -11.56 22.15 3.39
C ALA A 372 -12.21 20.98 2.64
N LYS A 373 -12.62 19.91 3.32
CA LYS A 373 -13.12 18.65 2.74
C LYS A 373 -12.21 18.16 1.61
N LEU A 374 -10.91 18.08 1.91
CA LEU A 374 -9.85 17.83 0.94
C LEU A 374 -10.10 16.59 0.06
N LEU A 375 -10.76 15.55 0.61
CA LEU A 375 -11.01 14.29 -0.08
C LEU A 375 -12.48 14.09 -0.51
N SER A 376 -13.28 15.16 -0.58
CA SER A 376 -14.72 15.11 -0.92
C SER A 376 -15.05 14.40 -2.25
N GLY A 377 -14.13 14.39 -3.22
CA GLY A 377 -14.28 13.70 -4.50
C GLY A 377 -13.62 12.31 -4.55
N THR A 378 -13.09 11.81 -3.44
CA THR A 378 -12.26 10.58 -3.40
C THR A 378 -13.08 9.35 -3.02
N LYS A 379 -12.93 8.27 -3.80
CA LYS A 379 -13.32 6.91 -3.42
C LYS A 379 -12.09 6.07 -3.13
N VAL A 380 -12.20 5.14 -2.17
CA VAL A 380 -11.12 4.25 -1.77
C VAL A 380 -11.61 2.81 -1.73
N LYS A 381 -10.83 1.89 -2.33
CA LYS A 381 -11.04 0.45 -2.23
C LYS A 381 -9.78 -0.23 -1.71
N MET A 382 -9.90 -0.98 -0.62
CA MET A 382 -8.82 -1.73 0.02
C MET A 382 -9.09 -3.23 -0.05
N VAL A 383 -8.13 -4.02 -0.54
CA VAL A 383 -8.28 -5.48 -0.69
C VAL A 383 -7.17 -6.22 0.08
N GLY A 384 -7.50 -7.31 0.78
CA GLY A 384 -6.54 -8.06 1.60
C GLY A 384 -5.80 -7.17 2.62
N SER A 385 -6.53 -6.29 3.29
CA SER A 385 -5.97 -5.07 3.90
C SER A 385 -5.13 -5.32 5.15
N ALA A 386 -3.86 -4.90 5.16
CA ALA A 386 -3.02 -4.91 6.36
C ALA A 386 -3.33 -3.74 7.33
N ALA A 387 -3.93 -2.66 6.82
CA ALA A 387 -4.38 -1.51 7.61
C ALA A 387 -5.71 -1.82 8.31
N ASN A 388 -5.98 -1.16 9.44
CA ASN A 388 -7.29 -1.10 10.06
C ASN A 388 -8.20 -0.19 9.21
N VAL A 389 -9.07 -0.81 8.42
CA VAL A 389 -9.93 -0.14 7.46
C VAL A 389 -11.00 0.70 8.15
N THR A 390 -11.49 0.27 9.33
CA THR A 390 -12.47 1.04 10.12
C THR A 390 -11.90 2.36 10.59
N ASN A 391 -10.69 2.35 11.15
CA ASN A 391 -10.03 3.58 11.60
C ASN A 391 -9.71 4.49 10.41
N THR A 392 -9.22 3.90 9.32
CA THR A 392 -8.90 4.65 8.09
C THR A 392 -10.16 5.29 7.49
N ASP A 393 -11.31 4.61 7.50
CA ASP A 393 -12.57 5.13 6.98
C ASP A 393 -13.11 6.30 7.81
N ASN A 394 -12.89 6.29 9.12
CA ASN A 394 -13.25 7.43 9.98
C ASN A 394 -12.44 8.68 9.60
N SER A 395 -11.12 8.55 9.43
CA SER A 395 -10.27 9.64 8.94
C SER A 395 -10.68 10.10 7.53
N LEU A 396 -10.97 9.16 6.62
CA LEU A 396 -11.45 9.47 5.28
C LEU A 396 -12.78 10.24 5.32
N SER A 397 -13.74 9.81 6.15
CA SER A 397 -15.04 10.48 6.29
C SER A 397 -14.89 11.92 6.75
N GLN A 398 -13.98 12.17 7.71
CA GLN A 398 -13.69 13.53 8.17
C GLN A 398 -13.10 14.38 7.06
N LEU A 399 -12.20 13.82 6.23
CA LEU A 399 -11.63 14.51 5.08
C LEU A 399 -12.60 14.66 3.89
N GLN A 400 -13.61 13.79 3.78
CA GLN A 400 -14.66 13.88 2.76
C GLN A 400 -15.74 14.88 3.13
N THR A 401 -16.12 14.94 4.42
CA THR A 401 -17.37 15.58 4.86
C THR A 401 -17.21 16.57 6.01
N GLY A 402 -16.09 16.55 6.72
CA GLY A 402 -15.90 17.25 7.99
C GLY A 402 -16.46 16.48 9.21
N SER A 403 -17.02 15.28 9.03
CA SER A 403 -17.70 14.51 10.08
C SER A 403 -17.30 13.04 10.10
N LEU A 404 -17.45 12.38 11.25
CA LEU A 404 -17.28 10.93 11.37
C LEU A 404 -18.32 10.18 10.51
N ARG A 405 -17.98 8.94 10.15
CA ARG A 405 -18.82 8.09 9.30
C ARG A 405 -20.16 7.81 10.00
N ASN A 406 -21.26 7.99 9.27
CA ASN A 406 -22.63 7.77 9.72
C ASN A 406 -23.55 7.44 8.52
N GLU A 407 -24.85 7.26 8.78
CA GLU A 407 -25.81 6.87 7.76
C GLU A 407 -25.92 7.88 6.61
N ALA A 408 -25.79 9.19 6.89
CA ALA A 408 -25.95 10.25 5.90
C ALA A 408 -24.76 10.34 4.93
N ASN A 409 -23.59 9.81 5.30
CA ASN A 409 -22.38 9.83 4.46
C ASN A 409 -21.84 8.44 4.14
N LYS A 410 -22.62 7.37 4.34
CA LYS A 410 -22.19 5.98 4.14
C LYS A 410 -21.72 5.64 2.72
N GLU A 411 -22.22 6.32 1.70
CA GLU A 411 -21.83 6.11 0.29
C GLU A 411 -20.35 6.44 0.01
N GLY A 412 -19.73 7.25 0.88
CA GLY A 412 -18.31 7.57 0.82
C GLY A 412 -17.40 6.55 1.51
N ALA A 413 -17.97 5.51 2.14
CA ALA A 413 -17.23 4.54 2.93
C ALA A 413 -16.20 3.75 2.11
N ILE A 414 -15.08 3.40 2.74
CA ILE A 414 -14.07 2.53 2.13
C ILE A 414 -14.72 1.21 1.74
N ARG A 415 -14.48 0.82 0.49
CA ARG A 415 -14.88 -0.49 -0.03
C ARG A 415 -13.82 -1.51 0.28
N ILE A 416 -14.23 -2.69 0.71
CA ILE A 416 -13.35 -3.75 1.17
C ILE A 416 -13.68 -5.07 0.50
N GLU A 417 -12.65 -5.81 0.10
CA GLU A 417 -12.69 -7.26 -0.09
C GLU A 417 -11.66 -7.88 0.84
N ASN A 418 -12.11 -8.70 1.76
CA ASN A 418 -11.26 -9.34 2.76
C ASN A 418 -11.69 -10.79 2.99
N HIS A 419 -10.74 -11.71 3.04
CA HIS A 419 -11.00 -13.12 3.24
C HIS A 419 -10.80 -13.50 4.71
N GLN A 420 -11.74 -14.22 5.33
CA GLN A 420 -11.69 -14.57 6.76
C GLN A 420 -10.41 -15.31 7.16
N LEU A 421 -9.90 -16.12 6.23
CA LEU A 421 -8.72 -16.95 6.40
C LEU A 421 -7.43 -16.30 5.89
N ASP A 422 -7.50 -15.04 5.45
CA ASP A 422 -6.32 -14.25 5.10
C ASP A 422 -5.73 -13.65 6.39
N PRO A 423 -4.53 -14.09 6.81
CA PRO A 423 -3.93 -13.59 8.04
C PRO A 423 -3.56 -12.10 7.95
N VAL A 424 -3.27 -11.57 6.76
CA VAL A 424 -2.92 -10.15 6.58
C VAL A 424 -4.13 -9.27 6.89
N GLY A 425 -5.26 -9.65 6.31
CA GLY A 425 -6.55 -8.99 6.47
C GLY A 425 -7.20 -9.16 7.84
N SER A 426 -7.13 -10.37 8.40
CA SER A 426 -8.02 -10.82 9.47
C SER A 426 -7.36 -11.10 10.81
N LEU A 427 -6.02 -11.18 10.94
CA LEU A 427 -5.39 -11.37 12.25
C LEU A 427 -5.56 -10.12 13.13
N PRO A 428 -6.22 -10.24 14.29
CA PRO A 428 -6.31 -9.15 15.26
C PRO A 428 -4.93 -8.86 15.88
N PHE A 429 -4.71 -7.62 16.32
CA PHE A 429 -3.54 -7.14 17.10
C PHE A 429 -2.18 -7.12 16.40
N LEU A 430 -1.89 -8.02 15.45
CA LEU A 430 -0.64 -8.03 14.67
C LEU A 430 -0.78 -7.31 13.31
N LEU A 431 -1.97 -7.38 12.69
CA LEU A 431 -2.24 -6.84 11.34
C LEU A 431 -3.61 -6.12 11.29
N GLY A 432 -4.33 -6.17 10.17
CA GLY A 432 -5.47 -5.28 9.91
C GLY A 432 -6.68 -5.48 10.81
N GLY A 433 -6.90 -6.70 11.34
CA GLY A 433 -8.04 -7.01 12.19
C GLY A 433 -9.41 -6.74 11.55
N ASN A 434 -9.48 -6.77 10.22
CA ASN A 434 -10.64 -6.31 9.47
C ASN A 434 -11.74 -7.36 9.39
N PRO A 435 -13.02 -6.95 9.37
CA PRO A 435 -14.12 -7.86 9.10
C PRO A 435 -13.93 -8.52 7.73
N SER A 436 -14.35 -9.78 7.63
CA SER A 436 -14.28 -10.54 6.40
C SER A 436 -15.52 -10.33 5.54
N THR A 437 -15.33 -10.30 4.23
CA THR A 437 -16.40 -10.28 3.22
C THR A 437 -16.70 -11.66 2.62
N MET A 438 -15.77 -12.60 2.80
CA MET A 438 -15.81 -13.92 2.22
C MET A 438 -15.08 -14.94 3.09
N ASN A 439 -15.45 -16.21 2.97
CA ASN A 439 -14.88 -17.33 3.73
C ASN A 439 -14.74 -18.60 2.85
N ASP A 440 -14.56 -18.41 1.55
CA ASP A 440 -14.54 -19.48 0.55
C ASP A 440 -13.32 -20.39 0.76
N ASN A 441 -13.57 -21.67 1.03
CA ASN A 441 -12.54 -22.72 1.05
C ASN A 441 -13.12 -24.04 0.56
N TYR A 442 -13.64 -24.05 -0.67
CA TYR A 442 -14.41 -25.16 -1.22
C TYR A 442 -13.60 -26.44 -1.46
N GLN A 443 -12.26 -26.34 -1.49
CA GLN A 443 -11.35 -27.48 -1.55
C GLN A 443 -10.81 -27.91 -0.16
N ASN A 444 -11.37 -27.36 0.93
CA ASN A 444 -10.95 -27.66 2.31
C ASN A 444 -9.43 -27.59 2.52
N ARG A 445 -8.77 -26.59 1.92
CA ARG A 445 -7.32 -26.43 2.02
C ARG A 445 -6.93 -26.15 3.48
N GLY A 446 -6.03 -26.98 4.00
CA GLY A 446 -5.49 -26.84 5.35
C GLY A 446 -4.64 -25.57 5.53
N ILE A 447 -4.25 -25.28 6.78
CA ILE A 447 -3.45 -24.08 7.12
C ILE A 447 -2.14 -24.05 6.32
N ILE A 448 -1.38 -25.16 6.30
CA ILE A 448 -0.07 -25.24 5.61
C ILE A 448 -0.20 -24.90 4.13
N LYS A 449 -1.18 -25.50 3.44
CA LYS A 449 -1.38 -25.28 2.00
C LYS A 449 -1.78 -23.84 1.70
N ARG A 450 -2.67 -23.25 2.51
CA ARG A 450 -3.05 -21.84 2.39
C ARG A 450 -1.87 -20.89 2.64
N THR A 451 -1.01 -21.19 3.60
CA THR A 451 0.21 -20.42 3.85
C THR A 451 1.17 -20.49 2.66
N ILE A 452 1.37 -21.67 2.06
CA ILE A 452 2.21 -21.83 0.86
C ILE A 452 1.62 -21.04 -0.31
N ASP A 453 0.33 -21.21 -0.56
CA ASP A 453 -0.39 -20.57 -1.66
C ASP A 453 -0.36 -19.03 -1.54
N MET A 454 -0.35 -18.49 -0.32
CA MET A 454 -0.22 -17.05 -0.03
C MET A 454 1.12 -16.45 -0.49
N PHE A 455 2.20 -17.24 -0.47
CA PHE A 455 3.53 -16.81 -0.94
C PHE A 455 3.79 -17.18 -2.41
N GLY A 456 2.79 -17.68 -3.13
CA GLY A 456 2.85 -17.96 -4.56
C GLY A 456 2.07 -16.96 -5.41
N ASP A 457 2.39 -16.92 -6.70
CA ASP A 457 1.84 -15.94 -7.65
C ASP A 457 0.48 -16.33 -8.26
N ASP A 458 0.03 -17.56 -7.98
CA ASP A 458 -1.15 -18.17 -8.60
C ASP A 458 -2.45 -17.70 -7.93
N SER A 459 -2.88 -18.39 -6.88
CA SER A 459 -4.16 -18.14 -6.24
C SER A 459 -4.08 -18.40 -4.75
N SER A 460 -4.69 -17.51 -3.97
CA SER A 460 -4.68 -17.58 -2.50
C SER A 460 -5.85 -16.81 -1.93
N VAL A 461 -6.10 -17.01 -0.64
CA VAL A 461 -7.04 -16.20 0.15
C VAL A 461 -6.70 -14.69 0.13
N HIS A 462 -5.47 -14.33 -0.25
CA HIS A 462 -4.95 -12.97 -0.25
C HIS A 462 -4.91 -12.31 -1.64
N ASN A 463 -4.90 -13.10 -2.72
CA ASN A 463 -4.73 -12.61 -4.09
C ASN A 463 -5.98 -12.80 -4.97
N CYS A 464 -6.96 -13.56 -4.50
CA CYS A 464 -8.19 -13.87 -5.24
C CYS A 464 -9.25 -12.78 -5.10
N HIS A 465 -8.92 -11.52 -5.41
CA HIS A 465 -9.81 -10.36 -5.34
C HIS A 465 -10.18 -9.78 -6.72
N GLY A 466 -11.23 -8.94 -6.77
CA GLY A 466 -11.61 -8.17 -7.96
C GLY A 466 -12.03 -9.03 -9.16
N LEU A 467 -11.46 -8.74 -10.32
CA LEU A 467 -11.52 -9.55 -11.54
C LEU A 467 -10.74 -10.86 -11.31
N GLY A 468 -11.34 -11.74 -10.51
CA GLY A 468 -10.74 -12.99 -10.07
C GLY A 468 -10.24 -13.85 -11.22
N GLN A 469 -9.34 -14.76 -10.88
CA GLN A 469 -8.72 -15.68 -11.83
C GLN A 469 -9.41 -17.04 -11.76
N LYS A 470 -9.53 -17.76 -12.88
CA LYS A 470 -10.11 -19.11 -12.92
C LYS A 470 -9.40 -20.09 -11.96
N GLN A 471 -8.12 -19.87 -11.70
CA GLN A 471 -7.34 -20.61 -10.72
C GLN A 471 -7.93 -20.50 -9.30
N CYS A 472 -8.49 -19.35 -8.92
CA CYS A 472 -9.15 -19.16 -7.63
C CYS A 472 -10.37 -20.07 -7.45
N VAL A 473 -11.09 -20.39 -8.52
CA VAL A 473 -12.20 -21.37 -8.49
C VAL A 473 -11.64 -22.78 -8.37
N THR A 474 -10.62 -23.09 -9.18
CA THR A 474 -9.96 -24.40 -9.18
C THR A 474 -9.39 -24.75 -7.82
N ASP A 475 -8.76 -23.78 -7.16
CA ASP A 475 -8.16 -23.94 -5.84
C ASP A 475 -9.16 -23.80 -4.68
N GLY A 476 -10.40 -23.39 -4.96
CA GLY A 476 -11.49 -23.33 -3.99
C GLY A 476 -11.57 -22.05 -3.18
N TYR A 477 -10.84 -21.00 -3.55
CA TYR A 477 -10.90 -19.66 -2.97
C TYR A 477 -12.02 -18.78 -3.57
N ARG A 478 -12.69 -19.28 -4.61
CA ARG A 478 -13.95 -18.76 -5.16
C ARG A 478 -14.86 -19.95 -5.48
N LYS A 479 -16.18 -19.78 -5.40
CA LYS A 479 -17.13 -20.89 -5.59
C LYS A 479 -17.19 -21.39 -7.03
N ASP A 480 -17.31 -20.47 -7.97
CA ASP A 480 -17.53 -20.74 -9.39
C ASP A 480 -17.21 -19.50 -10.24
N GLU A 481 -17.38 -19.58 -11.57
CA GLU A 481 -16.96 -18.50 -12.48
C GLU A 481 -17.75 -17.19 -12.32
N LYS A 482 -18.98 -17.22 -11.78
CA LYS A 482 -19.72 -15.98 -11.48
C LYS A 482 -19.10 -15.20 -10.32
N ASP A 483 -18.37 -15.89 -9.46
CA ASP A 483 -17.65 -15.34 -8.32
C ASP A 483 -16.29 -14.71 -8.72
N LEU A 484 -15.95 -14.68 -10.01
CA LEU A 484 -14.73 -14.06 -10.56
C LEU A 484 -14.90 -12.58 -10.94
N ILE A 485 -16.08 -12.00 -10.73
CA ILE A 485 -16.39 -10.64 -11.19
C ILE A 485 -16.62 -9.75 -9.98
N MET A 486 -15.59 -8.99 -9.59
CA MET A 486 -15.64 -7.95 -8.53
C MET A 486 -16.39 -8.42 -7.27
N ASN A 487 -16.15 -9.68 -6.89
CA ASN A 487 -17.09 -10.44 -6.09
C ASN A 487 -16.89 -10.24 -4.58
N LYS A 488 -18.01 -10.12 -3.86
CA LYS A 488 -18.13 -9.94 -2.40
C LYS A 488 -17.59 -8.59 -1.88
N GLU A 489 -17.40 -7.60 -2.74
CA GLU A 489 -17.12 -6.22 -2.33
C GLU A 489 -18.25 -5.69 -1.43
N ARG A 490 -17.88 -5.09 -0.29
CA ARG A 490 -18.80 -4.43 0.65
C ARG A 490 -18.20 -3.11 1.15
N THR A 491 -19.00 -2.24 1.74
CA THR A 491 -18.46 -1.10 2.48
C THR A 491 -18.08 -1.52 3.90
N ILE A 492 -17.02 -0.93 4.45
CA ILE A 492 -16.63 -1.16 5.85
C ILE A 492 -17.71 -0.69 6.83
N TYR A 493 -18.45 0.35 6.47
CA TYR A 493 -19.60 0.84 7.24
C TYR A 493 -20.66 -0.25 7.45
N ASP A 494 -21.06 -0.92 6.37
CA ASP A 494 -22.06 -1.99 6.44
C ASP A 494 -21.56 -3.19 7.24
N LEU A 495 -20.26 -3.52 7.14
CA LEU A 495 -19.68 -4.62 7.90
C LEU A 495 -19.65 -4.34 9.40
N ASN A 496 -19.25 -3.14 9.81
CA ASN A 496 -19.18 -2.77 11.23
C ASN A 496 -20.56 -2.75 11.89
N ARG A 497 -21.60 -2.30 11.17
CA ARG A 497 -22.97 -2.31 11.69
C ARG A 497 -23.50 -3.73 11.90
N ASN A 498 -23.19 -4.65 10.98
CA ASN A 498 -23.63 -6.04 11.09
C ASN A 498 -22.90 -6.83 12.18
N SER A 499 -21.67 -6.43 12.52
CA SER A 499 -20.90 -7.02 13.62
C SER A 499 -21.40 -6.57 15.00
N ASN A 500 -21.89 -5.34 15.13
CA ASN A 500 -22.45 -4.80 16.39
C ASN A 500 -23.87 -5.31 16.72
N ASN A 501 -24.52 -6.00 15.78
CA ASN A 501 -25.84 -6.61 15.94
C ASN A 501 -25.78 -8.13 16.19
N LYS A 502 -24.58 -8.69 16.38
CA LYS A 502 -24.32 -10.07 16.79
C LYS A 502 -23.69 -10.06 18.17
#